data_AF-A0A351WHX7-F1
#
_entry.id   AF-A0A351WHX7-F1
#
_cell.length_a   1.000
_cell.length_b   1.000
_cell.length_c   1.000
_cell.angle_alpha   90.00
_cell.angle_beta   90.00
_cell.angle_gamma   90.00
#
_symmetry.space_group_name_H-M   'P 1'
#
loop_
_entity.id
_entity.type
_entity.pdbx_description
1 polymer ?
#
loop_
_entity_poly.entity_id
_entity_poly.type
_entity_poly.pdbx_seq_one_letter_code
_entity_poly.pdbx_strand_id
1 'polypeptide(L)'
;MKLRNAWILILLAIILALPFLFRQKGSRSQWREGDPVLVIISPMTESIRYEFGEGFSDWHQRTHGRPVKVDWRNIGGTTEIMRYLASEYAAAFRAGWKSRGREWPANGAEIVLDRRFDPGRPPAGDEAALADWTMRKELWQAFRQTDDPSAFSSRIDLFFGGGAYDQDNAWRQGLTVAPWPADRPPSNLLVAADGTELIPRRVSGETWRTDVFFGTCLSTFGICWNEDRLKDLGIGQPPQRWKDLADPAWFGQLGVADPTKSGSIAKAFEMIVHEQCHAAVEAAGFSEGQIDDFEQRIQKAGLPAGEMPEEVPSTYQQAVEQGWLNGLLLIQKIGANARYFTDAAGKVPVDVGSGNAAAGISIDFYSRCEAEISQAGTGRTAMNYLTPVGGSGVSADPIALLRGAEHRELAVEFIRFTLSEEGQQLWNNAPGTPGGPKKYALRRLPIRRDFYPADAHGSPSSEKPGPLGYERNRAYTVDQLGDPAINPYELARQFIYRPRWTAGHFNFLRDFVRAMCMDSGEELRTAWKAAQGRAEPLRCLERMPVRPEPVTWRSALQLGRKYDRMELLKEWTLEFRANYREAADLAQNTGGG
;
A
#
# COMPACT_ATOMS: atom_id res chain seq x y z
N MET A 1 -31.34 9.56 53.78
CA MET A 1 -30.17 9.07 53.01
C MET A 1 -28.93 9.72 53.60
N LYS A 2 -27.92 8.96 54.07
CA LYS A 2 -26.75 9.52 54.77
C LYS A 2 -26.04 10.54 53.87
N LEU A 3 -25.61 11.68 54.41
CA LEU A 3 -24.97 12.81 53.69
C LEU A 3 -23.87 12.35 52.71
N ARG A 4 -23.14 11.29 53.07
CA ARG A 4 -22.13 10.61 52.23
C ARG A 4 -22.70 10.06 50.91
N ASN A 5 -23.88 9.45 50.93
CA ASN A 5 -24.51 8.88 49.74
C ASN A 5 -25.03 9.98 48.80
N ALA A 6 -25.42 11.14 49.33
CA ALA A 6 -25.78 12.29 48.52
C ALA A 6 -24.56 12.86 47.77
N TRP A 7 -23.40 12.98 48.45
CA TRP A 7 -22.15 13.41 47.82
C TRP A 7 -21.65 12.45 46.73
N ILE A 8 -21.77 11.15 46.96
CA ILE A 8 -21.41 10.13 45.94
C ILE A 8 -22.31 10.27 44.70
N LEU A 9 -23.62 10.46 44.88
CA LEU A 9 -24.54 10.63 43.75
C LEU A 9 -24.31 11.94 43.00
N ILE A 10 -23.93 13.02 43.70
CA ILE A 10 -23.59 14.30 43.07
C ILE A 10 -22.29 14.16 42.26
N LEU A 11 -21.24 13.54 42.82
CA LEU A 11 -20.00 13.29 42.09
C LEU A 11 -20.21 12.38 40.89
N LEU A 12 -21.03 11.33 41.03
CA LEU A 12 -21.42 10.46 39.93
C LEU A 12 -22.17 11.24 38.84
N ALA A 13 -23.12 12.09 39.22
CA ALA A 13 -23.85 12.94 38.28
C ALA A 13 -22.92 13.93 37.56
N ILE A 14 -21.94 14.51 38.25
CA ILE A 14 -20.92 15.38 37.64
C ILE A 14 -20.04 14.61 36.66
N ILE A 15 -19.55 13.42 37.04
CA ILE A 15 -18.76 12.54 36.17
C ILE A 15 -19.56 12.11 34.94
N LEU A 16 -20.85 11.82 35.10
CA LEU A 16 -21.73 11.48 33.99
C LEU A 16 -22.08 12.70 33.11
N ALA A 17 -22.14 13.90 33.68
CA ALA A 17 -22.45 15.14 32.96
C ALA A 17 -21.22 15.76 32.25
N LEU A 18 -20.01 15.55 32.79
CA LEU A 18 -18.73 16.04 32.26
C LEU A 18 -18.58 15.73 30.74
N PRO A 19 -18.78 14.49 30.25
CA PRO A 19 -18.72 14.19 28.83
C PRO A 19 -19.69 14.97 27.96
N PHE A 20 -20.86 15.37 28.49
CA PHE A 20 -21.87 16.14 27.76
C PHE A 20 -21.58 17.65 27.78
N LEU A 21 -21.05 18.16 28.90
CA LEU A 21 -20.61 19.55 29.04
C LEU A 21 -19.37 19.86 28.19
N PHE A 22 -18.42 18.92 28.13
CA PHE A 22 -17.22 19.01 27.31
C PHE A 22 -17.39 18.42 25.91
N ARG A 23 -18.60 18.01 25.53
CA ARG A 23 -18.91 17.60 24.17
C ARG A 23 -18.78 18.83 23.28
N GLN A 24 -17.64 18.97 22.61
CA GLN A 24 -17.49 19.93 21.53
C GLN A 24 -18.65 19.72 20.54
N LYS A 25 -19.35 20.81 20.19
CA LYS A 25 -20.35 20.81 19.10
C LYS A 25 -19.61 20.54 17.79
N GLY A 26 -19.31 19.27 17.50
CA GLY A 26 -18.85 18.85 16.17
C GLY A 26 -19.96 19.09 15.14
N SER A 27 -19.59 19.29 13.87
CA SER A 27 -20.52 19.58 12.76
C SER A 27 -21.71 18.60 12.67
N ARG A 28 -21.56 17.37 13.20
CA ARG A 28 -22.62 16.36 13.36
C ARG A 28 -23.93 16.87 13.98
N SER A 29 -23.94 17.99 14.72
CA SER A 29 -25.17 18.54 15.31
C SER A 29 -26.02 19.39 14.35
N GLN A 30 -25.64 19.54 13.08
CA GLN A 30 -26.37 20.38 12.11
C GLN A 30 -27.20 19.59 11.08
N TRP A 31 -27.07 18.27 11.04
CA TRP A 31 -27.67 17.48 9.97
C TRP A 31 -29.16 17.30 10.17
N ARG A 32 -29.92 17.53 9.10
CA ARG A 32 -31.37 17.41 9.06
C ARG A 32 -31.78 16.17 8.28
N GLU A 33 -32.98 15.68 8.59
CA GLU A 33 -33.61 14.65 7.78
C GLU A 33 -33.78 15.16 6.34
N GLY A 34 -33.23 14.42 5.37
CA GLY A 34 -33.19 14.81 3.95
C GLY A 34 -31.85 15.39 3.46
N ASP A 35 -30.87 15.63 4.34
CA ASP A 35 -29.52 15.99 3.90
C ASP A 35 -28.86 14.85 3.09
N PRO A 36 -28.05 15.18 2.06
CA PRO A 36 -27.42 14.17 1.22
C PRO A 36 -26.47 13.27 2.01
N VAL A 37 -26.54 11.96 1.73
CA VAL A 37 -25.67 10.93 2.33
C VAL A 37 -24.78 10.36 1.24
N LEU A 38 -23.48 10.33 1.49
CA LEU A 38 -22.48 9.69 0.65
C LEU A 38 -21.95 8.45 1.37
N VAL A 39 -22.02 7.27 0.75
CA VAL A 39 -21.57 6.02 1.37
C VAL A 39 -20.20 5.63 0.81
N ILE A 40 -19.19 5.59 1.68
CA ILE A 40 -17.80 5.31 1.28
C ILE A 40 -17.28 4.08 2.03
N ILE A 41 -16.76 3.11 1.30
CA ILE A 41 -15.99 1.99 1.87
C ILE A 41 -14.51 2.31 1.85
N SER A 42 -13.83 2.13 2.97
CA SER A 42 -12.44 2.58 3.12
C SER A 42 -11.64 1.76 4.13
N PRO A 43 -10.39 1.35 3.80
CA PRO A 43 -9.44 0.76 4.75
C PRO A 43 -8.64 1.83 5.50
N MET A 44 -8.85 3.12 5.21
CA MET A 44 -8.11 4.22 5.83
C MET A 44 -8.43 4.33 7.33
N THR A 45 -7.52 4.92 8.09
CA THR A 45 -7.65 5.09 9.55
C THR A 45 -8.81 6.01 9.92
N GLU A 46 -9.26 5.94 11.17
CA GLU A 46 -10.31 6.82 11.68
C GLU A 46 -9.95 8.31 11.58
N SER A 47 -8.66 8.66 11.74
CA SER A 47 -8.19 10.04 11.58
C SER A 47 -8.51 10.58 10.18
N ILE A 48 -8.20 9.82 9.13
CA ILE A 48 -8.46 10.23 7.74
C ILE A 48 -9.96 10.36 7.48
N ARG A 49 -10.75 9.36 7.90
CA ARG A 49 -12.22 9.37 7.71
C ARG A 49 -12.89 10.55 8.42
N TYR A 50 -12.40 10.90 9.61
CA TYR A 50 -12.89 12.05 10.35
C TYR A 50 -12.58 13.36 9.60
N GLU A 51 -11.31 13.59 9.25
CA GLU A 51 -10.89 14.85 8.61
C GLU A 51 -11.51 15.05 7.23
N PHE A 52 -11.57 13.99 6.40
CA PHE A 52 -12.21 14.08 5.10
C PHE A 52 -13.74 14.18 5.19
N GLY A 53 -14.35 13.53 6.18
CA GLY A 53 -15.79 13.67 6.43
C GLY A 53 -16.17 15.10 6.79
N GLU A 54 -15.44 15.72 7.73
CA GLU A 54 -15.64 17.11 8.13
C GLU A 54 -15.29 18.09 7.00
N GLY A 55 -14.11 17.91 6.40
CA GLY A 55 -13.59 18.80 5.35
C GLY A 55 -14.50 18.82 4.12
N PHE A 56 -14.99 17.66 3.68
CA PHE A 56 -15.94 17.60 2.57
C PHE A 56 -17.29 18.20 2.93
N SER A 57 -17.81 17.95 4.13
CA SER A 57 -19.10 18.51 4.57
C SER A 57 -19.06 20.04 4.60
N ASP A 58 -17.99 20.61 5.15
CA ASP A 58 -17.77 22.06 5.20
C ASP A 58 -17.55 22.66 3.81
N TRP A 59 -16.76 21.98 2.97
CA TRP A 59 -16.54 22.39 1.58
C TRP A 59 -17.87 22.42 0.82
N HIS A 60 -18.64 21.34 0.88
CA HIS A 60 -19.92 21.22 0.19
C HIS A 60 -20.97 22.20 0.71
N GLN A 61 -20.98 22.49 2.02
CA GLN A 61 -21.83 23.54 2.58
C GLN A 61 -21.49 24.93 2.02
N ARG A 62 -20.20 25.23 1.82
CA ARG A 62 -19.76 26.52 1.25
C ARG A 62 -20.02 26.62 -0.25
N THR A 63 -19.81 25.54 -1.01
CA THR A 63 -19.90 25.54 -2.47
C THR A 63 -21.31 25.27 -3.00
N HIS A 64 -22.09 24.44 -2.30
CA HIS A 64 -23.41 23.98 -2.73
C HIS A 64 -24.54 24.32 -1.74
N GLY A 65 -24.23 25.01 -0.63
CA GLY A 65 -25.23 25.55 0.30
C GLY A 65 -25.84 24.54 1.27
N ARG A 66 -25.39 23.28 1.29
CA ARG A 66 -25.86 22.22 2.20
C ARG A 66 -24.73 21.30 2.64
N PRO A 67 -24.73 20.74 3.85
CA PRO A 67 -23.69 19.84 4.29
C PRO A 67 -23.94 18.44 3.71
N VAL A 68 -22.90 17.60 3.73
CA VAL A 68 -23.02 16.19 3.34
C VAL A 68 -22.68 15.30 4.52
N LYS A 69 -23.51 14.27 4.72
CA LYS A 69 -23.19 13.17 5.61
C LYS A 69 -22.35 12.14 4.89
N VAL A 70 -21.11 11.93 5.33
CA VAL A 70 -20.30 10.80 4.87
C VAL A 70 -20.54 9.60 5.79
N ASP A 71 -21.13 8.54 5.25
CA ASP A 71 -21.32 7.24 5.92
C ASP A 71 -20.16 6.30 5.56
N TRP A 72 -19.26 6.11 6.53
CA TRP A 72 -18.06 5.30 6.36
C TRP A 72 -18.32 3.83 6.67
N ARG A 73 -18.20 2.97 5.65
CA ARG A 73 -18.22 1.52 5.78
C ARG A 73 -16.82 1.02 6.13
N ASN A 74 -16.63 0.67 7.39
CA ASN A 74 -15.40 0.08 7.90
C ASN A 74 -15.61 -1.43 8.13
N ILE A 75 -15.06 -2.24 7.22
CA ILE A 75 -15.21 -3.70 7.25
C ILE A 75 -13.86 -4.45 7.34
N GLY A 76 -12.76 -3.72 7.51
CA GLY A 76 -11.41 -4.28 7.60
C GLY A 76 -10.44 -3.68 6.59
N GLY A 77 -9.37 -4.42 6.28
CA GLY A 77 -8.38 -4.02 5.30
C GLY A 77 -8.88 -4.20 3.86
N THR A 78 -8.03 -3.86 2.90
CA THR A 78 -8.40 -3.91 1.50
C THR A 78 -8.82 -5.32 1.03
N THR A 79 -8.20 -6.37 1.56
CA THR A 79 -8.56 -7.75 1.22
C THR A 79 -9.97 -8.13 1.69
N GLU A 80 -10.39 -7.68 2.88
CA GLU A 80 -11.77 -7.85 3.36
C GLU A 80 -12.74 -7.03 2.50
N ILE A 81 -12.37 -5.79 2.15
CA ILE A 81 -13.17 -4.91 1.30
C ILE A 81 -13.43 -5.53 -0.06
N MET A 82 -12.39 -6.04 -0.72
CA MET A 82 -12.51 -6.67 -2.03
C MET A 82 -13.41 -7.92 -1.99
N ARG A 83 -13.27 -8.77 -0.96
CA ARG A 83 -14.12 -9.95 -0.78
C ARG A 83 -15.59 -9.57 -0.55
N TYR A 84 -15.83 -8.57 0.28
CA TYR A 84 -17.17 -8.06 0.54
C TYR A 84 -17.81 -7.48 -0.72
N LEU A 85 -17.13 -6.56 -1.41
CA LEU A 85 -17.66 -5.97 -2.64
C LEU A 85 -17.95 -7.03 -3.71
N ALA A 86 -17.04 -7.98 -3.93
CA ALA A 86 -17.26 -9.10 -4.85
C ALA A 86 -18.54 -9.89 -4.51
N SER A 87 -18.75 -10.21 -3.23
CA SER A 87 -19.94 -10.92 -2.76
C SER A 87 -21.22 -10.11 -2.96
N GLU A 88 -21.22 -8.83 -2.56
CA GLU A 88 -22.38 -7.95 -2.69
C GLU A 88 -22.78 -7.72 -4.15
N TYR A 89 -21.81 -7.46 -5.03
CA TYR A 89 -22.09 -7.28 -6.46
C TYR A 89 -22.61 -8.56 -7.12
N ALA A 90 -22.02 -9.72 -6.82
CA ALA A 90 -22.50 -10.98 -7.36
C ALA A 90 -23.94 -11.28 -6.90
N ALA A 91 -24.27 -11.02 -5.64
CA ALA A 91 -25.60 -11.20 -5.09
C ALA A 91 -26.62 -10.21 -5.69
N ALA A 92 -26.28 -8.92 -5.74
CA ALA A 92 -27.14 -7.87 -6.28
C ALA A 92 -27.42 -8.08 -7.78
N PHE A 93 -26.38 -8.38 -8.56
CA PHE A 93 -26.54 -8.66 -9.99
C PHE A 93 -27.37 -9.92 -10.23
N ARG A 94 -27.16 -10.99 -9.45
CA ARG A 94 -27.98 -12.21 -9.51
C ARG A 94 -29.46 -11.93 -9.27
N ALA A 95 -29.78 -11.10 -8.28
CA ALA A 95 -31.16 -10.71 -7.99
C ALA A 95 -31.78 -9.93 -9.16
N GLY A 96 -31.08 -8.93 -9.68
CA GLY A 96 -31.51 -8.16 -10.85
C GLY A 96 -31.69 -9.02 -12.10
N TRP A 97 -30.74 -9.91 -12.37
CA TRP A 97 -30.77 -10.85 -13.51
C TRP A 97 -31.99 -11.78 -13.45
N LYS A 98 -32.25 -12.40 -12.30
CA LYS A 98 -33.42 -13.27 -12.09
C LYS A 98 -34.74 -12.52 -12.18
N SER A 99 -34.80 -11.28 -11.71
CA SER A 99 -36.03 -10.46 -11.80
C SER A 99 -36.48 -10.20 -13.24
N ARG A 100 -35.56 -10.27 -14.20
CA ARG A 100 -35.82 -10.14 -15.65
C ARG A 100 -36.18 -11.48 -16.32
N GLY A 101 -36.46 -12.52 -15.54
CA GLY A 101 -36.81 -13.85 -16.04
C GLY A 101 -35.65 -14.64 -16.65
N ARG A 102 -34.40 -14.21 -16.41
CA ARG A 102 -33.20 -14.90 -16.90
C ARG A 102 -32.72 -15.96 -15.91
N GLU A 103 -32.24 -17.10 -16.42
CA GLU A 103 -31.64 -18.15 -15.61
C GLU A 103 -30.25 -17.72 -15.10
N TRP A 104 -29.93 -18.07 -13.86
CA TRP A 104 -28.63 -17.78 -13.24
C TRP A 104 -27.78 -19.06 -13.18
N PRO A 105 -26.63 -19.13 -13.87
CA PRO A 105 -25.78 -20.31 -13.85
C PRO A 105 -25.15 -20.54 -12.48
N ALA A 106 -24.83 -21.79 -12.15
CA ALA A 106 -24.30 -22.17 -10.84
C ALA A 106 -22.99 -21.42 -10.49
N ASN A 107 -22.10 -21.27 -11.48
CA ASN A 107 -20.85 -20.52 -11.41
C ASN A 107 -21.00 -19.05 -11.83
N GLY A 108 -22.21 -18.48 -11.86
CA GLY A 108 -22.47 -17.12 -12.35
C GLY A 108 -21.66 -16.04 -11.64
N ALA A 109 -21.41 -16.19 -10.34
CA ALA A 109 -20.59 -15.25 -9.56
C ALA A 109 -19.13 -15.27 -10.04
N GLU A 110 -18.58 -16.45 -10.32
CA GLU A 110 -17.22 -16.60 -10.86
C GLU A 110 -17.13 -16.00 -12.26
N ILE A 111 -18.16 -16.20 -13.10
CA ILE A 111 -18.22 -15.66 -14.45
C ILE A 111 -18.21 -14.12 -14.44
N VAL A 112 -19.10 -13.48 -13.68
CA VAL A 112 -19.20 -12.01 -13.70
C VAL A 112 -17.96 -11.33 -13.11
N LEU A 113 -17.32 -11.97 -12.13
CA LEU A 113 -16.12 -11.45 -11.47
C LEU A 113 -14.81 -11.94 -12.12
N ASP A 114 -14.89 -12.70 -13.22
CA ASP A 114 -13.70 -13.21 -13.90
C ASP A 114 -12.90 -12.05 -14.53
N ARG A 115 -11.80 -11.69 -13.87
CA ARG A 115 -10.88 -10.64 -14.30
C ARG A 115 -9.96 -11.04 -15.47
N ARG A 116 -9.97 -12.31 -15.88
CA ARG A 116 -9.09 -12.86 -16.93
C ARG A 116 -9.86 -13.28 -18.19
N PHE A 117 -11.19 -13.28 -18.12
CA PHE A 117 -12.02 -13.63 -19.27
C PHE A 117 -11.85 -12.63 -20.41
N ASP A 118 -11.56 -13.16 -21.61
CA ASP A 118 -11.42 -12.37 -22.84
C ASP A 118 -12.64 -12.62 -23.76
N PRO A 119 -13.59 -11.66 -23.86
CA PRO A 119 -14.78 -11.79 -24.70
C PRO A 119 -14.48 -11.67 -26.21
N GLY A 120 -13.23 -11.36 -26.59
CA GLY A 120 -12.76 -11.30 -27.97
C GLY A 120 -12.14 -12.61 -28.48
N ARG A 121 -11.85 -13.57 -27.58
CA ARG A 121 -11.18 -14.82 -27.90
C ARG A 121 -12.08 -16.03 -27.69
N PRO A 122 -12.89 -16.44 -28.69
CA PRO A 122 -13.68 -17.66 -28.59
C PRO A 122 -12.78 -18.90 -28.50
N PRO A 123 -13.21 -19.97 -27.81
CA PRO A 123 -12.46 -21.22 -27.77
C PRO A 123 -12.40 -21.86 -29.16
N ALA A 124 -11.27 -22.50 -29.48
CA ALA A 124 -11.19 -23.41 -30.61
C ALA A 124 -11.72 -24.77 -30.15
N GLY A 125 -12.89 -25.19 -30.61
CA GLY A 125 -13.52 -26.41 -30.10
C GLY A 125 -14.91 -26.70 -30.68
N ASP A 126 -15.58 -27.66 -30.06
CA ASP A 126 -16.93 -28.10 -30.41
C ASP A 126 -18.01 -27.06 -30.05
N GLU A 127 -19.23 -27.34 -30.50
CA GLU A 127 -20.40 -26.47 -30.32
C GLU A 127 -20.72 -26.21 -28.82
N ALA A 128 -20.41 -27.16 -27.94
CA ALA A 128 -20.66 -27.02 -26.50
C ALA A 128 -19.69 -26.01 -25.85
N ALA A 129 -18.41 -26.04 -26.21
CA ALA A 129 -17.43 -25.05 -25.76
C ALA A 129 -17.79 -23.62 -26.23
N LEU A 130 -18.29 -23.50 -27.46
CA LEU A 130 -18.74 -22.22 -28.01
C LEU A 130 -20.01 -21.72 -27.30
N ALA A 131 -20.95 -22.60 -26.97
CA ALA A 131 -22.16 -22.26 -26.24
C ALA A 131 -21.86 -21.78 -24.80
N ASP A 132 -20.99 -22.48 -24.07
CA ASP A 132 -20.52 -22.03 -22.74
C ASP A 132 -19.85 -20.66 -22.81
N TRP A 133 -18.91 -20.48 -23.75
CA TRP A 133 -18.24 -19.19 -23.95
C TRP A 133 -19.23 -18.07 -24.26
N THR A 134 -20.25 -18.34 -25.08
CA THR A 134 -21.27 -17.34 -25.47
C THR A 134 -22.09 -16.91 -24.25
N MET A 135 -22.56 -17.87 -23.43
CA MET A 135 -23.26 -17.58 -22.18
C MET A 135 -22.36 -16.79 -21.21
N ARG A 136 -21.10 -17.22 -21.04
CA ARG A 136 -20.14 -16.52 -20.17
C ARG A 136 -19.92 -15.09 -20.63
N LYS A 137 -19.75 -14.89 -21.94
CA LYS A 137 -19.60 -13.57 -22.56
C LYS A 137 -20.82 -12.69 -22.32
N GLU A 138 -22.04 -13.20 -22.54
CA GLU A 138 -23.26 -12.43 -22.29
C GLU A 138 -23.32 -11.96 -20.84
N LEU A 139 -23.16 -12.87 -19.87
CA LEU A 139 -23.27 -12.56 -18.45
C LEU A 139 -22.18 -11.58 -18.00
N TRP A 140 -20.93 -11.82 -18.43
CA TRP A 140 -19.78 -10.97 -18.12
C TRP A 140 -19.93 -9.57 -18.71
N GLN A 141 -20.43 -9.45 -19.94
CA GLN A 141 -20.67 -8.17 -20.61
C GLN A 141 -21.85 -7.42 -19.98
N ALA A 142 -22.96 -8.12 -19.70
CA ALA A 142 -24.14 -7.53 -19.07
C ALA A 142 -23.81 -6.89 -17.71
N PHE A 143 -22.98 -7.55 -16.89
CA PHE A 143 -22.50 -6.98 -15.63
C PHE A 143 -21.70 -5.68 -15.84
N ARG A 144 -20.74 -5.68 -16.77
CA ARG A 144 -19.82 -4.54 -17.01
C ARG A 144 -20.43 -3.38 -17.80
N GLN A 145 -21.48 -3.62 -18.57
CA GLN A 145 -22.16 -2.59 -19.35
C GLN A 145 -23.31 -1.94 -18.58
N THR A 146 -23.71 -2.50 -17.45
CA THR A 146 -24.74 -1.93 -16.58
C THR A 146 -24.08 -1.06 -15.52
N ASP A 147 -24.36 0.25 -15.53
CA ASP A 147 -23.96 1.22 -14.50
C ASP A 147 -25.20 2.01 -14.07
N ASP A 148 -26.19 1.29 -13.56
CA ASP A 148 -27.50 1.81 -13.18
C ASP A 148 -27.90 1.24 -11.81
N PRO A 149 -27.99 2.08 -10.76
CA PRO A 149 -28.34 1.61 -9.41
C PRO A 149 -29.72 0.93 -9.34
N SER A 150 -30.65 1.26 -10.26
CA SER A 150 -31.97 0.62 -10.32
C SER A 150 -31.91 -0.81 -10.86
N ALA A 151 -30.87 -1.14 -11.63
CA ALA A 151 -30.62 -2.50 -12.12
C ALA A 151 -29.96 -3.38 -11.07
N PHE A 152 -28.88 -2.89 -10.46
CA PHE A 152 -28.26 -3.44 -9.26
C PHE A 152 -27.29 -2.41 -8.65
N SER A 153 -27.09 -2.49 -7.34
CA SER A 153 -26.13 -1.66 -6.63
C SER A 153 -25.56 -2.42 -5.43
N SER A 154 -24.32 -2.08 -5.07
CA SER A 154 -23.74 -2.44 -3.77
C SER A 154 -24.24 -1.55 -2.63
N ARG A 155 -24.98 -0.48 -2.94
CA ARG A 155 -25.38 0.61 -2.04
C ARG A 155 -24.21 1.36 -1.41
N ILE A 156 -23.05 1.30 -2.06
CA ILE A 156 -21.83 2.00 -1.69
C ILE A 156 -21.38 2.78 -2.92
N ASP A 157 -21.05 4.05 -2.72
CA ASP A 157 -20.78 4.97 -3.81
C ASP A 157 -19.29 4.99 -4.18
N LEU A 158 -18.40 4.94 -3.18
CA LEU A 158 -16.96 5.10 -3.39
C LEU A 158 -16.15 4.02 -2.66
N PHE A 159 -15.06 3.61 -3.28
CA PHE A 159 -13.97 2.88 -2.63
C PHE A 159 -12.76 3.82 -2.49
N PHE A 160 -12.47 4.26 -1.26
CA PHE A 160 -11.45 5.26 -0.96
C PHE A 160 -10.29 4.67 -0.14
N GLY A 161 -9.10 4.61 -0.72
CA GLY A 161 -7.89 4.05 -0.14
C GLY A 161 -7.54 2.66 -0.68
N GLY A 162 -6.58 2.00 -0.03
CA GLY A 162 -5.93 0.79 -0.55
C GLY A 162 -4.81 1.13 -1.53
N GLY A 163 -4.18 0.12 -2.12
CA GLY A 163 -3.13 0.33 -3.12
C GLY A 163 -3.66 0.35 -4.55
N ALA A 164 -2.87 0.90 -5.48
CA ALA A 164 -3.19 0.86 -6.92
C ALA A 164 -3.47 -0.56 -7.45
N TYR A 165 -2.80 -1.58 -6.91
CA TYR A 165 -3.05 -3.00 -7.25
C TYR A 165 -4.48 -3.44 -6.92
N ASP A 166 -5.00 -3.05 -5.76
CA ASP A 166 -6.34 -3.45 -5.34
C ASP A 166 -7.41 -2.75 -6.19
N GLN A 167 -7.18 -1.48 -6.51
CA GLN A 167 -8.06 -0.67 -7.35
C GLN A 167 -8.07 -1.17 -8.81
N ASP A 168 -6.91 -1.57 -9.35
CA ASP A 168 -6.83 -2.25 -10.64
C ASP A 168 -7.57 -3.60 -10.62
N ASN A 169 -7.48 -4.37 -9.54
CA ASN A 169 -8.27 -5.60 -9.41
C ASN A 169 -9.78 -5.32 -9.35
N ALA A 170 -10.21 -4.31 -8.61
CA ALA A 170 -11.62 -3.89 -8.57
C ALA A 170 -12.12 -3.50 -9.97
N TRP A 171 -11.32 -2.76 -10.73
CA TRP A 171 -11.61 -2.43 -12.11
C TRP A 171 -11.71 -3.67 -13.00
N ARG A 172 -10.73 -4.58 -12.96
CA ARG A 172 -10.74 -5.79 -13.80
C ARG A 172 -11.86 -6.76 -13.43
N GLN A 173 -12.31 -6.78 -12.17
CA GLN A 173 -13.52 -7.49 -11.74
C GLN A 173 -14.82 -6.80 -12.17
N GLY A 174 -14.74 -5.58 -12.70
CA GLY A 174 -15.89 -4.79 -13.12
C GLY A 174 -16.60 -4.08 -11.98
N LEU A 175 -16.01 -3.95 -10.79
CA LEU A 175 -16.65 -3.36 -9.61
C LEU A 175 -16.67 -1.82 -9.63
N THR A 176 -15.73 -1.22 -10.35
CA THR A 176 -15.57 0.23 -10.47
C THR A 176 -15.84 0.71 -11.89
N VAL A 177 -16.11 2.00 -12.02
CA VAL A 177 -16.41 2.70 -13.28
C VAL A 177 -15.67 4.03 -13.35
N ALA A 178 -15.46 4.55 -14.55
CA ALA A 178 -14.88 5.87 -14.73
C ALA A 178 -15.84 6.94 -14.15
N PRO A 179 -15.38 7.84 -13.25
CA PRO A 179 -16.21 8.92 -12.73
C PRO A 179 -16.61 9.93 -13.80
N TRP A 180 -15.75 10.16 -14.80
CA TRP A 180 -15.98 11.07 -15.92
C TRP A 180 -15.97 10.35 -17.27
N PRO A 181 -16.72 10.86 -18.27
CA PRO A 181 -16.54 10.47 -19.67
C PRO A 181 -15.11 10.71 -20.17
N ALA A 182 -14.62 9.85 -21.06
CA ALA A 182 -13.25 9.93 -21.58
C ALA A 182 -12.93 11.25 -22.31
N ASP A 183 -13.94 11.89 -22.91
CA ASP A 183 -13.84 13.18 -23.61
C ASP A 183 -13.93 14.40 -22.68
N ARG A 184 -14.32 14.20 -21.41
CA ARG A 184 -14.51 15.26 -20.42
C ARG A 184 -13.86 14.93 -19.07
N PRO A 185 -12.52 14.71 -19.03
CA PRO A 185 -11.82 14.51 -17.77
C PRO A 185 -11.80 15.81 -16.93
N PRO A 186 -11.53 15.72 -15.62
CA PRO A 186 -11.45 16.88 -14.74
C PRO A 186 -10.09 17.60 -14.91
N SER A 187 -9.81 18.08 -16.13
CA SER A 187 -8.48 18.56 -16.53
C SER A 187 -7.91 19.62 -15.60
N ASN A 188 -8.73 20.52 -15.07
CA ASN A 188 -8.29 21.59 -14.16
C ASN A 188 -7.81 21.10 -12.79
N LEU A 189 -8.12 19.85 -12.41
CA LEU A 189 -7.60 19.21 -11.20
C LEU A 189 -6.33 18.40 -11.47
N LEU A 190 -6.12 17.99 -12.72
CA LEU A 190 -5.04 17.09 -13.13
C LEU A 190 -3.86 17.82 -13.78
N VAL A 191 -4.13 18.97 -14.41
CA VAL A 191 -3.20 19.79 -15.19
C VAL A 191 -3.44 21.26 -14.87
N ALA A 192 -2.36 21.99 -14.60
CA ALA A 192 -2.40 23.43 -14.37
C ALA A 192 -2.65 24.21 -15.67
N ALA A 193 -2.98 25.49 -15.55
CA ALA A 193 -3.27 26.35 -16.69
C ALA A 193 -2.10 26.51 -17.68
N ASP A 194 -0.86 26.30 -17.21
CA ASP A 194 0.36 26.35 -18.02
C ASP A 194 0.73 25.00 -18.66
N GLY A 195 -0.09 23.97 -18.49
CA GLY A 195 0.13 22.62 -19.03
C GLY A 195 0.89 21.69 -18.09
N THR A 196 1.33 22.14 -16.92
CA THR A 196 2.01 21.28 -15.94
C THR A 196 1.08 20.22 -15.40
N GLU A 197 1.45 18.93 -15.48
CA GLU A 197 0.70 17.86 -14.81
C GLU A 197 0.81 18.01 -13.28
N LEU A 198 -0.31 18.35 -12.64
CA LEU A 198 -0.44 18.41 -11.19
C LEU A 198 -0.46 17.01 -10.60
N ILE A 199 -1.16 16.08 -11.24
CA ILE A 199 -1.23 14.67 -10.85
C ILE A 199 -0.88 13.85 -12.09
N PRO A 200 0.38 13.43 -12.26
CA PRO A 200 0.80 12.60 -13.39
C PRO A 200 0.10 11.24 -13.40
N ARG A 201 -0.05 10.62 -14.58
CA ARG A 201 -0.58 9.24 -14.67
C ARG A 201 0.36 8.22 -14.04
N ARG A 202 1.65 8.34 -14.33
CA ARG A 202 2.71 7.44 -13.89
C ARG A 202 3.93 8.24 -13.48
N VAL A 203 4.59 7.81 -12.41
CA VAL A 203 5.88 8.36 -11.95
C VAL A 203 6.78 7.18 -11.61
N SER A 204 7.96 7.14 -12.22
CA SER A 204 8.99 6.11 -11.96
C SER A 204 8.47 4.66 -11.93
N GLY A 205 7.62 4.32 -12.89
CA GLY A 205 7.05 2.98 -13.05
C GLY A 205 5.81 2.69 -12.19
N GLU A 206 5.48 3.53 -11.21
CA GLU A 206 4.28 3.42 -10.38
C GLU A 206 3.09 4.14 -11.06
N THR A 207 1.90 3.55 -10.95
CA THR A 207 0.66 4.15 -11.50
C THR A 207 -0.04 4.95 -10.42
N TRP A 208 -0.11 6.27 -10.62
CA TRP A 208 -0.74 7.19 -9.69
C TRP A 208 -2.20 7.47 -10.04
N ARG A 209 -2.57 7.43 -11.32
CA ARG A 209 -3.98 7.47 -11.74
C ARG A 209 -4.22 6.78 -13.06
N THR A 210 -5.46 6.35 -13.24
CA THR A 210 -6.03 5.87 -14.51
C THR A 210 -7.23 6.75 -14.86
N ASP A 211 -8.08 6.29 -15.78
CA ASP A 211 -9.38 6.92 -16.02
C ASP A 211 -10.47 6.43 -15.05
N VAL A 212 -10.15 5.44 -14.22
CA VAL A 212 -11.09 4.77 -13.31
C VAL A 212 -10.79 5.07 -11.84
N PHE A 213 -9.51 5.09 -11.47
CA PHE A 213 -9.07 5.43 -10.13
C PHE A 213 -8.07 6.59 -10.15
N PHE A 214 -8.04 7.36 -9.07
CA PHE A 214 -7.20 8.54 -8.92
C PHE A 214 -6.46 8.49 -7.59
N GLY A 215 -5.13 8.56 -7.60
CA GLY A 215 -4.32 8.74 -6.40
C GLY A 215 -4.71 10.03 -5.68
N THR A 216 -4.82 9.97 -4.36
CA THR A 216 -5.24 11.11 -3.53
C THR A 216 -4.12 11.61 -2.61
N CYS A 217 -3.21 10.73 -2.23
CA CYS A 217 -1.97 11.05 -1.53
C CYS A 217 -0.90 10.01 -1.91
N LEU A 218 0.33 10.28 -1.49
CA LEU A 218 1.50 9.44 -1.74
C LEU A 218 2.00 8.85 -0.42
N SER A 219 2.52 7.63 -0.54
CA SER A 219 3.05 6.84 0.57
C SER A 219 4.38 6.22 0.14
N THR A 220 5.33 6.26 1.06
CA THR A 220 6.66 5.66 0.94
C THR A 220 6.91 4.65 2.05
N PHE A 221 7.83 3.72 1.80
CA PHE A 221 8.19 2.65 2.75
C PHE A 221 9.60 2.88 3.24
N GLY A 222 9.82 2.72 4.54
CA GLY A 222 11.10 3.09 5.12
C GLY A 222 11.36 2.50 6.49
N ILE A 223 12.32 3.12 7.15
CA ILE A 223 12.89 2.67 8.40
C ILE A 223 12.59 3.73 9.45
N CYS A 224 12.02 3.30 10.57
CA CYS A 224 11.93 4.12 11.76
C CYS A 224 12.89 3.61 12.83
N TRP A 225 13.38 4.52 13.67
CA TRP A 225 14.28 4.17 14.77
C TRP A 225 14.10 5.09 15.97
N ASN A 226 14.55 4.60 17.12
CA ASN A 226 14.55 5.32 18.38
C ASN A 226 15.97 5.74 18.76
N GLU A 227 16.23 7.05 18.86
CA GLU A 227 17.59 7.56 19.12
C GLU A 227 18.16 7.12 20.46
N ASP A 228 17.33 7.03 21.49
CA ASP A 228 17.77 6.67 22.83
C ASP A 228 18.14 5.19 22.88
N ARG A 229 17.39 4.33 22.16
CA ARG A 229 17.75 2.92 22.02
C ARG A 229 19.01 2.69 21.21
N LEU A 230 19.28 3.49 20.17
CA LEU A 230 20.54 3.41 19.44
C LEU A 230 21.73 3.74 20.35
N LYS A 231 21.61 4.77 21.19
CA LYS A 231 22.62 5.14 22.20
C LYS A 231 22.83 4.01 23.21
N ASP A 232 21.75 3.44 23.75
CA ASP A 232 21.81 2.33 24.72
C ASP A 232 22.50 1.08 24.16
N LEU A 233 22.29 0.81 22.86
CA LEU A 233 22.86 -0.35 22.17
C LEU A 233 24.28 -0.10 21.64
N GLY A 234 24.81 1.12 21.75
CA GLY A 234 26.10 1.50 21.18
C GLY A 234 26.12 1.55 19.65
N ILE A 235 24.95 1.69 19.01
CA ILE A 235 24.83 1.80 17.55
C ILE A 235 25.10 3.26 17.17
N GLY A 236 26.30 3.51 16.62
CA GLY A 236 26.82 4.86 16.40
C GLY A 236 26.17 5.65 15.25
N GLN A 237 25.45 4.98 14.35
CA GLN A 237 24.79 5.63 13.20
C GLN A 237 23.40 5.04 12.97
N PRO A 238 22.39 5.87 12.64
CA PRO A 238 21.07 5.38 12.27
C PRO A 238 21.09 4.66 10.92
N PRO A 239 20.26 3.62 10.73
CA PRO A 239 20.18 2.87 9.48
C PRO A 239 19.75 3.79 8.33
N GLN A 240 20.46 3.78 7.20
CA GLN A 240 20.15 4.62 6.02
C GLN A 240 19.58 3.81 4.86
N ARG A 241 19.93 2.52 4.79
CA ARG A 241 19.50 1.60 3.74
C ARG A 241 18.91 0.34 4.33
N TRP A 242 18.11 -0.38 3.55
CA TRP A 242 17.52 -1.65 3.99
C TRP A 242 18.56 -2.66 4.46
N LYS A 243 19.70 -2.74 3.75
CA LYS A 243 20.83 -3.62 4.11
C LYS A 243 21.39 -3.38 5.50
N ASP A 244 21.24 -2.17 6.06
CA ASP A 244 21.82 -1.85 7.37
C ASP A 244 21.08 -2.59 8.49
N LEU A 245 19.81 -2.95 8.27
CA LEU A 245 19.01 -3.76 9.20
C LEU A 245 19.46 -5.24 9.26
N ALA A 246 20.30 -5.69 8.31
CA ALA A 246 20.87 -7.04 8.31
C ALA A 246 22.14 -7.18 9.16
N ASP A 247 22.67 -6.09 9.72
CA ASP A 247 23.83 -6.15 10.61
C ASP A 247 23.48 -6.92 11.90
N PRO A 248 24.27 -7.93 12.31
CA PRO A 248 24.05 -8.67 13.57
C PRO A 248 23.92 -7.80 14.83
N ALA A 249 24.41 -6.56 14.83
CA ALA A 249 24.20 -5.59 15.90
C ALA A 249 22.71 -5.32 16.19
N TRP A 250 21.83 -5.54 15.21
CA TRP A 250 20.38 -5.39 15.37
C TRP A 250 19.68 -6.63 15.94
N PHE A 251 20.41 -7.68 16.33
CA PHE A 251 19.80 -8.94 16.77
C PHE A 251 18.79 -8.76 17.92
N GLY A 252 17.53 -9.09 17.64
CA GLY A 252 16.43 -8.98 18.60
C GLY A 252 15.97 -7.55 18.90
N GLN A 253 16.34 -6.59 18.04
CA GLN A 253 16.04 -5.16 18.21
C GLN A 253 15.05 -4.62 17.16
N LEU A 254 14.72 -5.39 16.12
CA LEU A 254 13.86 -4.93 15.04
C LEU A 254 12.38 -5.30 15.24
N GLY A 255 11.49 -4.31 15.10
CA GLY A 255 10.06 -4.53 14.95
C GLY A 255 9.71 -4.78 13.48
N VAL A 256 9.03 -5.88 13.19
CA VAL A 256 8.58 -6.24 11.84
C VAL A 256 7.11 -6.67 11.91
N ALA A 257 6.34 -6.44 10.85
CA ALA A 257 4.97 -6.95 10.76
C ALA A 257 4.86 -8.15 9.81
N ASP A 258 3.87 -9.00 10.04
CA ASP A 258 3.53 -10.14 9.19
C ASP A 258 3.06 -9.65 7.81
N PRO A 259 3.81 -9.93 6.72
CA PRO A 259 3.43 -9.49 5.38
C PRO A 259 2.17 -10.19 4.87
N THR A 260 1.75 -11.32 5.44
CA THR A 260 0.47 -11.98 5.11
C THR A 260 -0.74 -11.24 5.67
N LYS A 261 -0.54 -10.35 6.65
CA LYS A 261 -1.58 -9.51 7.28
C LYS A 261 -1.48 -8.05 6.88
N SER A 262 -0.28 -7.55 6.58
CA SER A 262 -0.04 -6.17 6.18
C SER A 262 0.32 -6.04 4.71
N GLY A 263 -0.51 -5.33 3.93
CA GLY A 263 -0.20 -4.96 2.55
C GLY A 263 1.00 -4.01 2.44
N SER A 264 1.14 -3.06 3.37
CA SER A 264 2.24 -2.09 3.35
C SER A 264 3.60 -2.74 3.64
N ILE A 265 3.66 -3.70 4.55
CA ILE A 265 4.91 -4.42 4.83
C ILE A 265 5.25 -5.42 3.73
N ALA A 266 4.24 -6.06 3.12
CA ALA A 266 4.48 -6.84 1.91
C ALA A 266 5.07 -5.99 0.77
N LYS A 267 4.58 -4.75 0.60
CA LYS A 267 5.15 -3.79 -0.38
C LYS A 267 6.55 -3.34 0.03
N ALA A 268 6.82 -3.08 1.31
CA ALA A 268 8.17 -2.75 1.77
C ALA A 268 9.19 -3.89 1.48
N PHE A 269 8.81 -5.15 1.71
CA PHE A 269 9.64 -6.29 1.32
C PHE A 269 9.82 -6.39 -0.20
N GLU A 270 8.78 -6.09 -0.98
CA GLU A 270 8.94 -5.99 -2.43
C GLU A 270 9.98 -4.91 -2.81
N MET A 271 9.95 -3.73 -2.18
CA MET A 271 10.94 -2.67 -2.43
C MET A 271 12.36 -3.11 -2.10
N ILE A 272 12.55 -3.86 -1.01
CA ILE A 272 13.85 -4.47 -0.67
C ILE A 272 14.33 -5.39 -1.80
N VAL A 273 13.47 -6.29 -2.28
CA VAL A 273 13.83 -7.20 -3.37
C VAL A 273 14.12 -6.44 -4.66
N HIS A 274 13.33 -5.40 -4.94
CA HIS A 274 13.45 -4.60 -6.14
C HIS A 274 14.75 -3.76 -6.15
N GLU A 275 15.12 -3.17 -5.01
CA GLU A 275 16.42 -2.49 -4.85
C GLU A 275 17.57 -3.45 -5.13
N GLN A 276 17.49 -4.70 -4.65
CA GLN A 276 18.53 -5.70 -4.92
C GLN A 276 18.56 -6.16 -6.38
N CYS A 277 17.42 -6.23 -7.07
CA CYS A 277 17.36 -6.41 -8.53
C CYS A 277 18.08 -5.27 -9.26
N HIS A 278 17.79 -4.02 -8.88
CA HIS A 278 18.41 -2.85 -9.48
C HIS A 278 19.93 -2.87 -9.29
N ALA A 279 20.40 -3.08 -8.05
CA ALA A 279 21.82 -3.16 -7.74
C ALA A 279 22.54 -4.28 -8.50
N ALA A 280 21.90 -5.43 -8.70
CA ALA A 280 22.49 -6.54 -9.46
C ALA A 280 22.56 -6.26 -10.97
N VAL A 281 21.54 -5.61 -11.53
CA VAL A 281 21.51 -5.19 -12.94
C VAL A 281 22.54 -4.09 -13.21
N GLU A 282 22.66 -3.12 -12.32
CA GLU A 282 23.68 -2.07 -12.38
C GLU A 282 25.09 -2.68 -12.29
N ALA A 283 25.30 -3.61 -11.35
CA ALA A 283 26.57 -4.33 -11.21
C ALA A 283 26.93 -5.19 -12.44
N ALA A 284 25.93 -5.63 -13.20
CA ALA A 284 26.12 -6.31 -14.49
C ALA A 284 26.46 -5.35 -15.65
N GLY A 285 26.48 -4.04 -15.40
CA GLY A 285 26.93 -3.01 -16.34
C GLY A 285 25.85 -2.46 -17.27
N PHE A 286 24.56 -2.67 -16.95
CA PHE A 286 23.46 -2.16 -17.76
C PHE A 286 23.01 -0.77 -17.30
N SER A 287 22.98 0.18 -18.24
CA SER A 287 22.45 1.54 -18.01
C SER A 287 20.91 1.58 -18.06
N GLU A 288 20.29 2.59 -17.44
CA GLU A 288 18.82 2.77 -17.49
C GLU A 288 18.24 2.80 -18.90
N GLY A 289 18.93 3.43 -19.86
CA GLY A 289 18.48 3.45 -21.25
C GLY A 289 18.48 2.07 -21.92
N GLN A 290 19.44 1.20 -21.57
CA GLN A 290 19.44 -0.20 -22.03
C GLN A 290 18.34 -1.00 -21.34
N ILE A 291 18.13 -0.80 -20.04
CA ILE A 291 17.06 -1.46 -19.28
C ILE A 291 15.69 -1.13 -19.90
N ASP A 292 15.44 0.14 -20.21
CA ASP A 292 14.19 0.57 -20.85
C ASP A 292 13.96 -0.09 -22.21
N ASP A 293 14.99 -0.18 -23.06
CA ASP A 293 14.90 -0.85 -24.36
C ASP A 293 14.64 -2.36 -24.19
N PHE A 294 15.35 -3.02 -23.26
CA PHE A 294 15.16 -4.44 -22.99
C PHE A 294 13.76 -4.75 -22.47
N GLU A 295 13.25 -3.99 -21.49
CA GLU A 295 11.90 -4.17 -20.97
C GLU A 295 10.83 -4.02 -22.05
N GLN A 296 10.98 -3.03 -22.95
CA GLN A 296 10.07 -2.85 -24.09
C GLN A 296 10.11 -4.03 -25.06
N ARG A 297 11.31 -4.54 -25.40
CA ARG A 297 11.47 -5.70 -26.28
C ARG A 297 10.89 -6.97 -25.67
N ILE A 298 11.14 -7.22 -24.38
CA ILE A 298 10.59 -8.36 -23.65
C ILE A 298 9.05 -8.29 -23.65
N GLN A 299 8.49 -7.12 -23.33
CA GLN A 299 7.04 -6.92 -23.34
C GLN A 299 6.44 -7.18 -24.72
N LYS A 300 7.08 -6.68 -25.79
CA LYS A 300 6.64 -6.86 -27.17
C LYS A 300 6.72 -8.32 -27.62
N ALA A 301 7.77 -9.03 -27.23
CA ALA A 301 7.97 -10.43 -27.61
C ALA A 301 6.94 -11.36 -26.95
N GLY A 302 6.48 -11.05 -25.74
CA GLY A 302 5.44 -11.81 -25.06
C GLY A 302 5.83 -13.27 -24.74
N LEU A 303 7.13 -13.54 -24.62
CA LEU A 303 7.67 -14.85 -24.31
C LEU A 303 7.32 -15.30 -22.88
N PRO A 304 7.36 -16.61 -22.59
CA PRO A 304 7.23 -17.12 -21.23
C PRO A 304 8.22 -16.46 -20.27
N ALA A 305 7.83 -16.33 -19.00
CA ALA A 305 8.66 -15.66 -18.00
C ALA A 305 10.08 -16.26 -17.92
N GLY A 306 11.08 -15.39 -17.99
CA GLY A 306 12.50 -15.73 -17.95
C GLY A 306 13.11 -16.11 -19.30
N GLU A 307 12.32 -16.25 -20.37
CA GLU A 307 12.82 -16.40 -21.73
C GLU A 307 13.00 -15.02 -22.36
N MET A 308 14.17 -14.78 -22.97
CA MET A 308 14.53 -13.50 -23.55
C MET A 308 14.46 -13.57 -25.08
N PRO A 309 13.99 -12.51 -25.77
CA PRO A 309 14.15 -12.40 -27.21
C PRO A 309 15.65 -12.32 -27.56
N GLU A 310 16.02 -12.70 -28.79
CA GLU A 310 17.43 -12.80 -29.23
C GLU A 310 18.23 -11.51 -29.02
N GLU A 311 17.56 -10.36 -29.11
CA GLU A 311 18.18 -9.05 -29.00
C GLU A 311 18.38 -8.58 -27.55
N VAL A 312 17.89 -9.33 -26.56
CA VAL A 312 18.06 -9.03 -25.14
C VAL A 312 19.05 -10.02 -24.53
N PRO A 313 20.21 -9.56 -24.01
CA PRO A 313 21.22 -10.44 -23.43
C PRO A 313 20.64 -11.30 -22.30
N SER A 314 20.92 -12.60 -22.31
CA SER A 314 20.52 -13.50 -21.21
C SER A 314 21.13 -13.10 -19.86
N THR A 315 22.29 -12.44 -19.88
CA THR A 315 22.96 -11.88 -18.69
C THR A 315 22.13 -10.81 -18.00
N TYR A 316 21.27 -10.08 -18.73
CA TYR A 316 20.33 -9.13 -18.14
C TYR A 316 19.29 -9.85 -17.28
N GLN A 317 18.67 -10.91 -17.81
CA GLN A 317 17.74 -11.72 -17.04
C GLN A 317 18.42 -12.38 -15.83
N GLN A 318 19.63 -12.92 -16.01
CA GLN A 318 20.40 -13.51 -14.90
C GLN A 318 20.68 -12.50 -13.79
N ALA A 319 20.98 -11.25 -14.12
CA ALA A 319 21.19 -10.19 -13.13
C ALA A 319 19.90 -9.88 -12.34
N VAL A 320 18.74 -9.83 -13.01
CA VAL A 320 17.44 -9.66 -12.34
C VAL A 320 17.17 -10.84 -11.38
N GLU A 321 17.40 -12.07 -11.82
CA GLU A 321 17.19 -13.28 -11.00
C GLU A 321 18.15 -13.34 -9.80
N GLN A 322 19.42 -12.95 -10.00
CA GLN A 322 20.40 -12.87 -8.92
C GLN A 322 20.02 -11.81 -7.90
N GLY A 323 19.63 -10.61 -8.35
CA GLY A 323 19.19 -9.56 -7.45
C GLY A 323 17.91 -9.90 -6.70
N TRP A 324 17.01 -10.65 -7.32
CA TRP A 324 15.82 -11.18 -6.64
C TRP A 324 16.20 -12.12 -5.50
N LEU A 325 17.13 -13.05 -5.73
CA LEU A 325 17.67 -13.93 -4.69
C LEU A 325 18.37 -13.14 -3.58
N ASN A 326 19.21 -12.16 -3.94
CA ASN A 326 19.87 -11.27 -2.98
C ASN A 326 18.84 -10.55 -2.08
N GLY A 327 17.72 -10.12 -2.68
CA GLY A 327 16.58 -9.55 -1.97
C GLY A 327 15.97 -10.49 -0.92
N LEU A 328 15.72 -11.74 -1.29
CA LEU A 328 15.19 -12.75 -0.36
C LEU A 328 16.15 -13.01 0.80
N LEU A 329 17.45 -13.13 0.51
CA LEU A 329 18.50 -13.34 1.53
C LEU A 329 18.64 -12.12 2.44
N LEU A 330 18.46 -10.91 1.92
CA LEU A 330 18.45 -9.70 2.74
C LEU A 330 17.24 -9.71 3.70
N ILE A 331 16.05 -10.06 3.21
CA ILE A 331 14.86 -10.19 4.08
C ILE A 331 15.07 -11.28 5.13
N GLN A 332 15.71 -12.40 4.78
CA GLN A 332 16.04 -13.47 5.72
C GLN A 332 16.90 -12.95 6.88
N LYS A 333 17.95 -12.17 6.59
CA LYS A 333 18.83 -11.57 7.61
C LYS A 333 18.10 -10.55 8.49
N ILE A 334 17.25 -9.72 7.90
CA ILE A 334 16.38 -8.81 8.65
C ILE A 334 15.45 -9.61 9.58
N GLY A 335 14.85 -10.69 9.08
CA GLY A 335 14.03 -11.60 9.87
C GLY A 335 14.80 -12.29 10.99
N ALA A 336 16.09 -12.60 10.78
CA ALA A 336 16.96 -13.17 11.81
C ALA A 336 17.30 -12.16 12.93
N ASN A 337 17.32 -10.87 12.59
CA ASN A 337 17.46 -9.78 13.56
C ASN A 337 16.13 -9.34 14.19
N ALA A 338 14.99 -9.80 13.67
CA ALA A 338 13.68 -9.43 14.18
C ALA A 338 13.49 -9.86 15.64
N ARG A 339 12.94 -8.94 16.42
CA ARG A 339 12.45 -9.21 17.78
C ARG A 339 11.14 -10.00 17.73
N TYR A 340 10.28 -9.64 16.80
CA TYR A 340 8.96 -10.20 16.60
C TYR A 340 8.45 -9.94 15.19
N PHE A 341 7.39 -10.67 14.81
CA PHE A 341 6.49 -10.34 13.71
C PHE A 341 5.09 -10.06 14.28
N THR A 342 4.59 -8.84 14.16
CA THR A 342 3.23 -8.46 14.62
C THR A 342 2.21 -8.54 13.49
N ASP A 343 0.95 -8.86 13.80
CA ASP A 343 -0.17 -8.81 12.86
C ASP A 343 -0.62 -7.38 12.51
N ALA A 344 -0.24 -6.38 13.31
CA ALA A 344 -0.62 -4.98 13.13
C ALA A 344 0.59 -4.10 12.77
N ALA A 345 0.69 -3.67 11.50
CA ALA A 345 1.82 -2.86 11.05
C ALA A 345 2.00 -1.53 11.80
N GLY A 346 0.91 -0.91 12.27
CA GLY A 346 0.98 0.32 13.08
C GLY A 346 1.63 0.12 14.46
N LYS A 347 1.72 -1.12 14.97
CA LYS A 347 2.35 -1.41 16.26
C LYS A 347 3.87 -1.22 16.22
N VAL A 348 4.51 -1.48 15.08
CA VAL A 348 5.97 -1.36 14.95
C VAL A 348 6.43 0.07 15.28
N PRO A 349 5.88 1.12 14.65
CA PRO A 349 6.12 2.51 15.07
C PRO A 349 5.91 2.76 16.55
N VAL A 350 4.80 2.32 17.15
CA VAL A 350 4.51 2.55 18.58
C VAL A 350 5.58 1.91 19.49
N ASP A 351 6.01 0.70 19.16
CA ASP A 351 7.06 0.02 19.93
C ASP A 351 8.43 0.68 19.73
N VAL A 352 8.70 1.24 18.56
CA VAL A 352 9.90 2.07 18.33
C VAL A 352 9.80 3.39 19.11
N GLY A 353 8.68 4.10 19.03
CA GLY A 353 8.43 5.36 19.74
C GLY A 353 8.60 5.23 21.25
N SER A 354 8.13 4.13 21.83
CA SER A 354 8.27 3.80 23.26
C SER A 354 9.62 3.18 23.65
N GLY A 355 10.49 2.86 22.67
CA GLY A 355 11.80 2.24 22.91
C GLY A 355 11.78 0.73 23.17
N ASN A 356 10.63 0.07 23.00
CA ASN A 356 10.50 -1.40 23.08
C ASN A 356 11.21 -2.12 21.91
N ALA A 357 11.32 -1.46 20.76
CA ALA A 357 12.16 -1.84 19.62
C ALA A 357 13.11 -0.68 19.28
N ALA A 358 14.30 -0.98 18.76
CA ALA A 358 15.27 0.05 18.41
C ALA A 358 15.01 0.63 17.01
N ALA A 359 14.57 -0.22 16.08
CA ALA A 359 14.20 0.17 14.73
C ALA A 359 13.11 -0.75 14.17
N GLY A 360 12.51 -0.36 13.06
CA GLY A 360 11.51 -1.19 12.39
C GLY A 360 11.15 -0.72 10.99
N ILE A 361 10.58 -1.64 10.20
CA ILE A 361 10.10 -1.37 8.85
C ILE A 361 8.67 -0.84 8.94
N SER A 362 8.41 0.26 8.24
CA SER A 362 7.16 1.01 8.37
C SER A 362 6.81 1.77 7.11
N ILE A 363 5.51 2.03 6.91
CA ILE A 363 5.04 3.03 5.95
C ILE A 363 5.12 4.41 6.61
N ASP A 364 5.54 5.41 5.82
CA ASP A 364 5.88 6.76 6.30
C ASP A 364 4.90 7.36 7.31
N PHE A 365 3.61 7.45 6.97
CA PHE A 365 2.64 8.17 7.77
C PHE A 365 2.41 7.51 9.14
N TYR A 366 2.57 6.19 9.29
CA TYR A 366 2.51 5.56 10.61
C TYR A 366 3.67 6.03 11.49
N SER A 367 4.88 6.05 10.95
CA SER A 367 6.06 6.49 11.70
C SER A 367 6.08 8.00 11.93
N ARG A 368 5.65 8.81 10.97
CA ARG A 368 5.59 10.27 11.11
C ARG A 368 4.55 10.69 12.14
N CYS A 369 3.38 10.06 12.14
CA CYS A 369 2.38 10.26 13.20
C CYS A 369 2.92 9.87 14.58
N GLU A 370 3.55 8.71 14.70
CA GLU A 370 4.08 8.25 15.98
C GLU A 370 5.27 9.10 16.46
N ALA A 371 6.12 9.59 15.56
CA ALA A 371 7.20 10.52 15.88
C ALA A 371 6.64 11.79 16.53
N GLU A 372 5.53 12.33 16.03
CA GLU A 372 4.85 13.48 16.63
C GLU A 372 4.26 13.17 18.01
N ILE A 373 3.56 12.03 18.14
CA ILE A 373 2.92 11.61 19.39
C ILE A 373 3.98 11.39 20.48
N SER A 374 5.08 10.70 20.15
CA SER A 374 6.18 10.42 21.08
C SER A 374 6.96 11.68 21.48
N GLN A 375 6.93 12.73 20.66
CA GLN A 375 7.53 14.03 20.95
C GLN A 375 6.63 14.97 21.77
N ALA A 376 5.31 14.72 21.79
CA ALA A 376 4.34 15.62 22.38
C ALA A 376 4.59 15.82 23.89
N GLY A 377 4.93 17.06 24.28
CA GLY A 377 5.11 17.46 25.67
C GLY A 377 6.50 17.19 26.27
N THR A 378 7.42 16.54 25.54
CA THR A 378 8.78 16.24 26.02
C THR A 378 9.86 17.14 25.42
N GLY A 379 9.58 17.76 24.27
CA GLY A 379 10.54 18.61 23.55
C GLY A 379 11.75 17.86 23.00
N ARG A 380 11.70 16.52 22.95
CA ARG A 380 12.80 15.64 22.56
C ARG A 380 12.36 14.67 21.47
N THR A 381 13.12 14.60 20.39
CA THR A 381 12.89 13.66 19.27
C THR A 381 13.37 12.27 19.65
N ALA A 382 12.49 11.46 20.25
CA ALA A 382 12.81 10.08 20.59
C ALA A 382 12.83 9.17 19.35
N MET A 383 11.95 9.43 18.39
CA MET A 383 11.76 8.60 17.20
C MET A 383 11.89 9.40 15.90
N ASN A 384 12.52 8.78 14.91
CA ASN A 384 12.68 9.32 13.57
C ASN A 384 12.24 8.30 12.50
N TYR A 385 12.08 8.80 11.27
CA TYR A 385 11.76 8.01 10.10
C TYR A 385 12.56 8.48 8.89
N LEU A 386 12.97 7.55 8.03
CA LEU A 386 13.52 7.86 6.72
C LEU A 386 13.02 6.87 5.67
N THR A 387 12.92 7.38 4.45
CA THR A 387 12.73 6.58 3.24
C THR A 387 14.11 6.31 2.62
N PRO A 388 14.55 5.05 2.45
CA PRO A 388 15.83 4.75 1.84
C PRO A 388 15.94 5.34 0.43
N VAL A 389 16.92 6.22 0.24
CA VAL A 389 17.29 6.83 -1.05
C VAL A 389 17.59 5.73 -2.05
N GLY A 390 16.84 5.70 -3.16
CA GLY A 390 16.95 4.67 -4.19
C GLY A 390 16.56 3.24 -3.75
N GLY A 391 15.97 3.08 -2.57
CA GLY A 391 15.54 1.78 -2.03
C GLY A 391 14.03 1.64 -1.89
N SER A 392 13.24 2.67 -2.18
CA SER A 392 11.79 2.66 -1.96
C SER A 392 11.05 3.40 -3.06
N GLY A 393 10.00 2.78 -3.58
CA GLY A 393 9.08 3.39 -4.53
C GLY A 393 8.07 4.31 -3.85
N VAL A 394 7.48 5.19 -4.66
CA VAL A 394 6.43 6.11 -4.23
C VAL A 394 5.10 5.65 -4.80
N SER A 395 4.26 5.10 -3.91
CA SER A 395 2.94 4.57 -4.29
C SER A 395 1.85 5.58 -3.98
N ALA A 396 0.78 5.56 -4.78
CA ALA A 396 -0.40 6.38 -4.54
C ALA A 396 -1.50 5.57 -3.83
N ASP A 397 -2.22 6.24 -2.92
CA ASP A 397 -3.43 5.74 -2.27
C ASP A 397 -4.66 6.25 -3.04
N PRO A 398 -5.37 5.40 -3.81
CA PRO A 398 -6.35 5.89 -4.76
C PRO A 398 -7.79 5.93 -4.23
N ILE A 399 -8.64 6.63 -4.98
CA ILE A 399 -10.09 6.63 -4.86
C ILE A 399 -10.71 6.18 -6.18
N ALA A 400 -11.79 5.40 -6.13
CA ALA A 400 -12.53 4.95 -7.30
C ALA A 400 -14.04 5.01 -7.09
N LEU A 401 -14.77 5.29 -8.17
CA LEU A 401 -16.23 5.26 -8.21
C LEU A 401 -16.71 3.81 -8.37
N LEU A 402 -17.61 3.38 -7.49
CA LEU A 402 -18.22 2.06 -7.53
C LEU A 402 -19.36 2.02 -8.57
N ARG A 403 -19.49 0.90 -9.26
CA ARG A 403 -20.53 0.66 -10.28
C ARG A 403 -21.92 0.70 -9.66
N GLY A 404 -22.86 1.40 -10.29
CA GLY A 404 -24.22 1.54 -9.77
C GLY A 404 -24.26 2.30 -8.45
N ALA A 405 -23.35 3.26 -8.24
CA ALA A 405 -23.42 4.20 -7.12
C ALA A 405 -24.76 4.95 -7.12
N GLU A 406 -25.49 4.92 -6.01
CA GLU A 406 -26.80 5.56 -5.87
C GLU A 406 -26.67 7.10 -5.86
N HIS A 407 -25.55 7.59 -5.33
CA HIS A 407 -25.25 9.02 -5.21
C HIS A 407 -24.10 9.43 -6.13
N ARG A 408 -24.13 8.99 -7.40
CA ARG A 408 -23.03 9.20 -8.37
C ARG A 408 -22.52 10.65 -8.42
N GLU A 409 -23.42 11.63 -8.54
CA GLU A 409 -23.02 13.04 -8.65
C GLU A 409 -22.24 13.50 -7.41
N LEU A 410 -22.74 13.15 -6.23
CA LEU A 410 -22.11 13.47 -4.95
C LEU A 410 -20.76 12.75 -4.77
N ALA A 411 -20.69 11.50 -5.23
CA ALA A 411 -19.48 10.70 -5.23
C ALA A 411 -18.39 11.32 -6.13
N VAL A 412 -18.78 11.80 -7.31
CA VAL A 412 -17.87 12.52 -8.22
C VAL A 412 -17.40 13.83 -7.58
N GLU A 413 -18.26 14.59 -6.91
CA GLU A 413 -17.85 15.80 -6.19
C GLU A 413 -16.90 15.51 -5.02
N PHE A 414 -17.06 14.39 -4.31
CA PHE A 414 -16.08 13.96 -3.31
C PHE A 414 -14.73 13.64 -3.94
N ILE A 415 -14.69 12.95 -5.08
CA ILE A 415 -13.43 12.72 -5.81
C ILE A 415 -12.82 14.07 -6.25
N ARG A 416 -13.62 15.04 -6.72
CA ARG A 416 -13.10 16.38 -7.06
C ARG A 416 -12.50 17.07 -5.85
N PHE A 417 -13.16 16.99 -4.69
CA PHE A 417 -12.66 17.54 -3.45
C PHE A 417 -11.32 16.90 -3.07
N THR A 418 -11.18 15.57 -3.09
CA THR A 418 -9.90 14.93 -2.73
C THR A 418 -8.75 15.30 -3.66
N LEU A 419 -9.02 15.63 -4.93
CA LEU A 419 -8.01 16.07 -5.91
C LEU A 419 -7.78 17.60 -5.93
N SER A 420 -8.62 18.37 -5.23
CA SER A 420 -8.49 19.83 -5.11
C SER A 420 -7.34 20.25 -4.19
N GLU A 421 -6.94 21.52 -4.25
CA GLU A 421 -5.95 22.04 -3.30
C GLU A 421 -6.47 21.93 -1.86
N GLU A 422 -7.74 22.25 -1.61
CA GLU A 422 -8.33 22.15 -0.27
C GLU A 422 -8.36 20.72 0.26
N GLY A 423 -8.64 19.72 -0.59
CA GLY A 423 -8.56 18.31 -0.18
C GLY A 423 -7.12 17.87 0.09
N GLN A 424 -6.15 18.40 -0.66
CA GLN A 424 -4.73 18.10 -0.45
C GLN A 424 -4.16 18.73 0.83
N GLN A 425 -4.67 19.90 1.24
CA GLN A 425 -4.28 20.55 2.50
C GLN A 425 -4.53 19.64 3.71
N LEU A 426 -5.60 18.84 3.71
CA LEU A 426 -5.91 17.92 4.80
C LEU A 426 -4.80 16.88 5.06
N TRP A 427 -4.04 16.49 4.03
CA TRP A 427 -3.04 15.43 4.15
C TRP A 427 -1.83 15.81 4.99
N ASN A 428 -1.38 17.06 4.92
CA ASN A 428 -0.11 17.48 5.52
C ASN A 428 -0.16 18.79 6.27
N ASN A 429 -1.18 19.64 6.11
CA ASN A 429 -1.24 20.85 6.91
C ASN A 429 -1.45 20.50 8.39
N ALA A 430 -0.92 21.33 9.29
CA ALA A 430 -1.04 21.15 10.72
C ALA A 430 -2.48 21.38 11.18
N PRO A 431 -2.99 20.63 12.19
CA PRO A 431 -4.32 20.84 12.72
C PRO A 431 -4.57 22.29 13.15
N GLY A 432 -5.72 22.85 12.75
CA GLY A 432 -6.13 24.21 13.08
C GLY A 432 -5.55 25.30 12.17
N THR A 433 -4.71 24.96 11.20
CA THR A 433 -4.27 25.90 10.15
C THR A 433 -5.39 26.17 9.13
N PRO A 434 -5.37 27.30 8.41
CA PRO A 434 -6.34 27.59 7.36
C PRO A 434 -6.38 26.47 6.30
N GLY A 435 -7.56 25.88 6.09
CA GLY A 435 -7.78 24.78 5.14
C GLY A 435 -7.19 23.42 5.54
N GLY A 436 -6.42 23.37 6.64
CA GLY A 436 -5.88 22.13 7.19
C GLY A 436 -6.90 21.31 7.99
N PRO A 437 -6.48 20.14 8.50
CA PRO A 437 -7.32 19.30 9.34
C PRO A 437 -7.73 20.02 10.63
N LYS A 438 -8.83 19.57 11.24
CA LYS A 438 -9.35 20.14 12.50
C LYS A 438 -8.75 19.47 13.73
N LYS A 439 -8.60 18.15 13.73
CA LYS A 439 -8.30 17.36 14.93
C LYS A 439 -7.02 16.53 14.81
N TYR A 440 -6.77 15.92 13.66
CA TYR A 440 -5.68 14.97 13.46
C TYR A 440 -4.70 15.47 12.39
N ALA A 441 -3.41 15.50 12.71
CA ALA A 441 -2.38 15.62 11.69
C ALA A 441 -2.33 14.29 10.92
N LEU A 442 -2.58 14.32 9.60
CA LEU A 442 -2.65 13.08 8.81
C LEU A 442 -1.27 12.58 8.37
N ARG A 443 -0.24 13.46 8.33
CA ARG A 443 1.17 13.14 8.00
C ARG A 443 1.33 12.36 6.69
N ARG A 444 0.46 12.61 5.71
CA ARG A 444 0.47 11.99 4.38
C ARG A 444 1.03 12.99 3.38
N LEU A 445 1.71 12.49 2.35
CA LEU A 445 2.29 13.36 1.32
C LEU A 445 1.21 13.73 0.30
N PRO A 446 0.93 15.03 0.08
CA PRO A 446 0.00 15.44 -0.97
C PRO A 446 0.46 14.92 -2.34
N ILE A 447 -0.47 14.47 -3.19
CA ILE A 447 -0.13 13.96 -4.52
C ILE A 447 0.06 15.06 -5.55
N ARG A 448 -0.46 16.27 -5.31
CA ARG A 448 -0.35 17.36 -6.29
C ARG A 448 1.07 17.93 -6.32
N ARG A 449 1.61 18.08 -7.53
CA ARG A 449 2.96 18.61 -7.78
C ARG A 449 3.15 20.03 -7.25
N ASP A 450 2.09 20.83 -7.25
CA ASP A 450 2.13 22.20 -6.77
C ASP A 450 2.21 22.34 -5.24
N PHE A 451 2.27 21.23 -4.48
CA PHE A 451 2.63 21.22 -3.05
C PHE A 451 4.14 21.08 -2.79
N TYR A 452 4.95 21.04 -3.85
CA TYR A 452 6.39 20.86 -3.78
C TYR A 452 7.12 21.97 -4.56
N PRO A 453 8.39 22.26 -4.23
CA PRO A 453 9.18 23.20 -5.03
C PRO A 453 9.22 22.79 -6.50
N ALA A 454 9.28 23.78 -7.41
CA ALA A 454 9.53 23.50 -8.81
C ALA A 454 10.88 22.78 -8.95
N ASP A 455 10.90 21.74 -9.77
CA ASP A 455 12.09 20.98 -10.06
C ASP A 455 12.96 21.67 -11.12
N ALA A 456 14.26 21.37 -11.12
CA ALA A 456 15.21 21.91 -12.09
C ALA A 456 14.94 21.47 -13.56
N HIS A 457 13.99 20.57 -13.81
CA HIS A 457 13.79 19.91 -15.12
C HIS A 457 12.32 19.84 -15.60
N GLY A 458 11.40 20.65 -15.07
CA GLY A 458 9.97 20.56 -15.41
C GLY A 458 9.20 21.85 -15.73
N SER A 459 9.45 22.98 -15.04
CA SER A 459 9.11 24.37 -15.47
C SER A 459 9.19 25.37 -14.30
N PRO A 460 9.48 26.68 -14.55
CA PRO A 460 10.50 27.28 -15.41
C PRO A 460 11.64 27.87 -14.54
N SER A 461 12.65 28.45 -15.20
CA SER A 461 13.88 29.05 -14.66
C SER A 461 13.75 29.82 -13.33
N SER A 462 14.89 29.99 -12.65
CA SER A 462 15.16 30.80 -11.44
C SER A 462 14.65 32.25 -11.44
N GLU A 463 13.91 32.67 -12.47
CA GLU A 463 13.24 33.97 -12.61
C GLU A 463 11.73 33.89 -12.35
N LYS A 464 11.14 32.70 -12.15
CA LYS A 464 9.73 32.53 -11.81
C LYS A 464 9.55 32.01 -10.38
N PRO A 465 8.65 32.63 -9.57
CA PRO A 465 8.32 32.10 -8.25
C PRO A 465 7.84 30.64 -8.39
N GLY A 466 8.18 29.79 -7.41
CA GLY A 466 7.75 28.38 -7.38
C GLY A 466 6.23 28.22 -7.53
N PRO A 467 5.72 26.99 -7.70
CA PRO A 467 4.29 26.78 -7.89
C PRO A 467 3.54 27.51 -6.78
N LEU A 468 2.60 28.39 -7.14
CA LEU A 468 1.95 29.27 -6.15
C LEU A 468 1.31 28.47 -5.00
N GLY A 469 0.98 27.20 -5.22
CA GLY A 469 0.53 26.26 -4.18
C GLY A 469 1.57 25.99 -3.09
N TYR A 470 2.85 25.76 -3.43
CA TYR A 470 3.89 25.40 -2.47
C TYR A 470 4.14 26.56 -1.52
N GLU A 471 4.31 27.76 -2.07
CA GLU A 471 4.51 28.97 -1.27
C GLU A 471 3.32 29.29 -0.37
N ARG A 472 2.08 29.02 -0.82
CA ARG A 472 0.88 29.18 0.01
C ARG A 472 0.82 28.18 1.17
N ASN A 473 1.26 26.94 0.96
CA ASN A 473 1.03 25.85 1.90
C ASN A 473 2.24 25.53 2.80
N ARG A 474 3.48 25.83 2.38
CA ARG A 474 4.72 25.47 3.11
C ARG A 474 4.81 25.97 4.55
N ALA A 475 4.10 27.05 4.88
CA ALA A 475 4.06 27.60 6.23
C ALA A 475 3.11 26.81 7.16
N TYR A 476 2.21 26.01 6.59
CA TYR A 476 1.19 25.24 7.30
C TYR A 476 1.49 23.74 7.33
N THR A 477 2.34 23.22 6.45
CA THR A 477 2.70 21.80 6.38
C THR A 477 3.48 21.35 7.60
N VAL A 478 3.12 20.18 8.14
CA VAL A 478 3.82 19.53 9.28
C VAL A 478 5.15 18.90 8.87
N ASP A 479 5.30 18.53 7.59
CA ASP A 479 6.54 18.03 7.02
C ASP A 479 7.21 19.12 6.17
N GLN A 480 8.54 19.09 6.09
CA GLN A 480 9.31 19.98 5.21
C GLN A 480 9.25 19.45 3.77
N LEU A 481 8.15 19.68 3.05
CA LEU A 481 7.94 19.12 1.71
C LEU A 481 8.99 19.56 0.66
N GLY A 482 9.78 20.60 0.95
CA GLY A 482 10.90 21.01 0.10
C GLY A 482 12.19 20.20 0.29
N ASP A 483 12.30 19.40 1.35
CA ASP A 483 13.44 18.52 1.59
C ASP A 483 13.44 17.36 0.58
N PRO A 484 14.50 17.14 -0.22
CA PRO A 484 14.60 16.01 -1.14
C PRO A 484 14.43 14.63 -0.49
N ALA A 485 14.69 14.50 0.82
CA ALA A 485 14.48 13.25 1.57
C ALA A 485 12.99 12.99 1.93
N ILE A 486 12.12 14.00 1.75
CA ILE A 486 10.67 13.92 1.99
C ILE A 486 9.89 14.05 0.69
N ASN A 487 10.38 14.87 -0.25
CA ASN A 487 9.71 15.16 -1.50
C ASN A 487 9.54 13.88 -2.35
N PRO A 488 8.31 13.40 -2.57
CA PRO A 488 8.05 12.17 -3.29
C PRO A 488 8.48 12.23 -4.76
N TYR A 489 8.53 13.42 -5.37
CA TYR A 489 9.00 13.57 -6.75
C TYR A 489 10.52 13.44 -6.85
N GLU A 490 11.28 13.83 -5.82
CA GLU A 490 12.73 13.58 -5.76
C GLU A 490 13.02 12.12 -5.39
N LEU A 491 12.32 11.57 -4.40
CA LEU A 491 12.45 10.16 -4.02
C LEU A 491 12.15 9.22 -5.19
N ALA A 492 11.08 9.49 -5.95
CA ALA A 492 10.72 8.67 -7.09
C ALA A 492 11.79 8.70 -8.20
N ARG A 493 12.57 9.77 -8.36
CA ARG A 493 13.65 9.81 -9.38
C ARG A 493 14.77 8.80 -9.11
N GLN A 494 14.97 8.46 -7.84
CA GLN A 494 16.07 7.62 -7.41
C GLN A 494 15.71 6.14 -7.43
N PHE A 495 14.42 5.80 -7.57
CA PHE A 495 13.92 4.43 -7.61
C PHE A 495 12.91 4.27 -8.75
N ILE A 496 13.30 3.53 -9.80
CA ILE A 496 12.41 3.23 -10.93
C ILE A 496 11.85 1.81 -10.75
N TYR A 497 10.54 1.72 -10.53
CA TYR A 497 9.85 0.45 -10.40
C TYR A 497 9.68 -0.23 -11.76
N ARG A 498 10.20 -1.46 -11.87
CA ARG A 498 10.07 -2.35 -13.04
C ARG A 498 9.11 -3.51 -12.76
N PRO A 499 7.82 -3.44 -13.13
CA PRO A 499 6.82 -4.42 -12.71
C PRO A 499 7.21 -5.88 -12.97
N ARG A 500 7.92 -6.15 -14.08
CA ARG A 500 8.38 -7.50 -14.44
C ARG A 500 9.27 -8.13 -13.37
N TRP A 501 10.11 -7.34 -12.69
CA TRP A 501 11.12 -7.86 -11.78
C TRP A 501 10.50 -8.48 -10.52
N THR A 502 9.45 -7.88 -9.96
CA THR A 502 8.91 -8.25 -8.64
C THR A 502 7.38 -8.30 -8.51
N ALA A 503 6.61 -7.64 -9.38
CA ALA A 503 5.15 -7.52 -9.18
C ALA A 503 4.45 -8.89 -9.18
N GLY A 504 4.90 -9.79 -10.06
CA GLY A 504 4.38 -11.16 -10.14
C GLY A 504 4.68 -12.01 -8.90
N HIS A 505 5.69 -11.63 -8.11
CA HIS A 505 6.15 -12.33 -6.91
C HIS A 505 5.49 -11.81 -5.63
N PHE A 506 4.67 -10.75 -5.70
CA PHE A 506 4.11 -10.09 -4.51
C PHE A 506 3.41 -11.06 -3.56
N ASN A 507 2.54 -11.95 -4.08
CA ASN A 507 1.86 -12.94 -3.25
C ASN A 507 2.80 -14.04 -2.75
N PHE A 508 3.76 -14.45 -3.59
CA PHE A 508 4.78 -15.43 -3.20
C PHE A 508 5.61 -14.90 -2.02
N LEU A 509 6.06 -13.64 -2.07
CA LEU A 509 6.89 -13.03 -1.03
C LEU A 509 6.22 -13.08 0.35
N ARG A 510 4.91 -12.83 0.42
CA ARG A 510 4.15 -12.86 1.68
C ARG A 510 4.23 -14.22 2.36
N ASP A 511 3.93 -15.27 1.61
CA ASP A 511 3.92 -16.64 2.12
C ASP A 511 5.35 -17.17 2.34
N PHE A 512 6.28 -16.80 1.47
CA PHE A 512 7.67 -17.23 1.57
C PHE A 512 8.37 -16.63 2.79
N VAL A 513 8.20 -15.32 3.06
CA VAL A 513 8.74 -14.67 4.27
C VAL A 513 8.14 -15.28 5.53
N ARG A 514 6.85 -15.67 5.51
CA ARG A 514 6.25 -16.38 6.64
C ARG A 514 6.95 -17.71 6.91
N ALA A 515 7.11 -18.56 5.90
CA ALA A 515 7.81 -19.84 6.07
C ALA A 515 9.28 -19.65 6.49
N MET A 516 9.96 -18.68 5.87
CA MET A 516 11.40 -18.42 6.03
C MET A 516 11.77 -17.78 7.37
N CYS A 517 10.97 -16.82 7.86
CA CYS A 517 11.33 -15.97 9.00
C CYS A 517 10.39 -16.12 10.21
N MET A 518 9.17 -16.60 10.02
CA MET A 518 8.17 -16.69 11.10
C MET A 518 7.99 -18.14 11.57
N ASP A 519 7.53 -19.01 10.67
CA ASP A 519 7.24 -20.41 11.01
C ASP A 519 8.54 -21.19 11.32
N SER A 520 9.68 -20.77 10.73
CA SER A 520 11.04 -21.26 11.00
C SER A 520 11.88 -20.27 11.82
N GLY A 521 11.25 -19.27 12.44
CA GLY A 521 11.93 -18.11 13.01
C GLY A 521 12.78 -18.41 14.24
N GLU A 522 12.39 -19.37 15.08
CA GLU A 522 13.17 -19.76 16.25
C GLU A 522 14.50 -20.40 15.85
N GLU A 523 14.47 -21.32 14.89
CA GLU A 523 15.67 -21.94 14.34
C GLU A 523 16.53 -20.91 13.60
N LEU A 524 15.93 -20.04 12.79
CA LEU A 524 16.65 -18.96 12.07
C LEU A 524 17.46 -18.10 13.03
N ARG A 525 16.82 -17.61 14.10
CA ARG A 525 17.47 -16.72 15.08
C ARG A 525 18.55 -17.44 15.86
N THR A 526 18.34 -18.71 16.19
CA THR A 526 19.33 -19.55 16.87
C THR A 526 20.56 -19.75 16.00
N ALA A 527 20.36 -20.13 14.74
CA ALA A 527 21.42 -20.34 13.76
C ALA A 527 22.19 -19.05 13.47
N TRP A 528 21.47 -17.93 13.27
CA TRP A 528 22.07 -16.63 13.01
C TRP A 528 22.97 -16.15 14.16
N LYS A 529 22.48 -16.27 15.40
CA LYS A 529 23.27 -15.95 16.59
C LYS A 529 24.50 -16.85 16.73
N ALA A 530 24.36 -18.14 16.42
CA ALA A 530 25.46 -19.09 16.48
C ALA A 530 26.50 -18.84 15.38
N ALA A 531 26.07 -18.51 14.15
CA ALA A 531 26.94 -18.35 13.00
C ALA A 531 28.01 -17.26 13.21
N GLN A 532 27.67 -16.13 13.85
CA GLN A 532 28.57 -15.01 14.14
C GLN A 532 29.42 -14.57 12.92
N GLY A 533 28.82 -14.57 11.72
CA GLY A 533 29.51 -14.17 10.48
C GLY A 533 30.37 -15.26 9.82
N ARG A 534 30.40 -16.49 10.34
CA ARG A 534 31.18 -17.59 9.75
C ARG A 534 30.60 -18.09 8.43
N ALA A 535 31.46 -18.20 7.41
CA ALA A 535 31.05 -18.45 6.03
C ALA A 535 30.29 -19.76 5.82
N GLU A 536 30.72 -20.87 6.43
CA GLU A 536 30.10 -22.18 6.22
C GLU A 536 28.69 -22.28 6.85
N PRO A 537 28.48 -21.93 8.13
CA PRO A 537 27.14 -21.80 8.70
C PRO A 537 26.23 -20.86 7.90
N LEU A 538 26.75 -19.72 7.45
CA LEU A 538 25.99 -18.76 6.64
C LEU A 538 25.54 -19.36 5.31
N ARG A 539 26.43 -20.07 4.59
CA ARG A 539 26.05 -20.77 3.35
C ARG A 539 24.94 -21.79 3.56
N CYS A 540 24.90 -22.45 4.71
CA CYS A 540 23.84 -23.38 5.06
C CYS A 540 22.51 -22.66 5.33
N LEU A 541 22.57 -21.55 6.08
CA LEU A 541 21.41 -20.70 6.37
C LEU A 541 20.79 -20.11 5.09
N GLU A 542 21.61 -19.74 4.10
CA GLU A 542 21.18 -19.10 2.85
C GLU A 542 20.62 -20.10 1.80
N ARG A 543 20.54 -21.41 2.09
CA ARG A 543 19.99 -22.40 1.16
C ARG A 543 18.49 -22.20 0.94
N MET A 544 18.08 -22.14 -0.32
CA MET A 544 16.67 -22.05 -0.74
C MET A 544 16.00 -23.42 -0.82
N PRO A 545 14.67 -23.51 -0.57
CA PRO A 545 13.94 -24.77 -0.68
C PRO A 545 13.97 -25.36 -2.09
N VAL A 546 14.07 -26.69 -2.17
CA VAL A 546 14.06 -27.45 -3.43
C VAL A 546 12.77 -28.23 -3.69
N ARG A 547 11.88 -28.35 -2.69
CA ARG A 547 10.56 -28.99 -2.83
C ARG A 547 9.40 -27.99 -2.70
N PRO A 548 8.26 -28.26 -3.36
CA PRO A 548 8.03 -29.36 -4.31
C PRO A 548 8.79 -29.22 -5.64
N GLU A 549 9.28 -28.02 -5.96
CA GLU A 549 10.26 -27.74 -7.01
C GLU A 549 11.20 -26.60 -6.55
N PRO A 550 12.42 -26.47 -7.13
CA PRO A 550 13.37 -25.44 -6.72
C PRO A 550 12.80 -24.03 -6.77
N VAL A 551 12.95 -23.30 -5.66
CA VAL A 551 12.55 -21.89 -5.58
C VAL A 551 13.54 -21.03 -6.34
N THR A 552 13.08 -20.50 -7.47
CA THR A 552 13.80 -19.60 -8.36
C THR A 552 12.88 -18.44 -8.71
N TRP A 553 13.44 -17.37 -9.30
CA TRP A 553 12.63 -16.26 -9.80
C TRP A 553 11.51 -16.75 -10.73
N ARG A 554 11.80 -17.72 -11.61
CA ARG A 554 10.86 -18.25 -12.60
C ARG A 554 9.79 -19.14 -11.98
N SER A 555 10.18 -20.09 -11.11
CA SER A 555 9.22 -21.01 -10.47
C SER A 555 8.29 -20.28 -9.50
N ALA A 556 8.78 -19.27 -8.77
CA ALA A 556 8.00 -18.47 -7.84
C ALA A 556 6.75 -17.80 -8.46
N LEU A 557 6.78 -17.50 -9.77
CA LEU A 557 5.64 -16.96 -10.52
C LEU A 557 4.49 -17.97 -10.72
N GLN A 558 4.78 -19.26 -10.59
CA GLN A 558 3.87 -20.36 -10.92
C GLN A 558 3.51 -21.24 -9.72
N LEU A 559 4.34 -21.31 -8.68
CA LEU A 559 4.17 -22.18 -7.52
C LEU A 559 2.76 -22.09 -6.92
N GLY A 560 2.28 -20.88 -6.62
CA GLY A 560 0.94 -20.67 -6.04
C GLY A 560 -0.23 -20.99 -6.97
N ARG A 561 0.02 -21.29 -8.25
CA ARG A 561 -0.97 -21.82 -9.20
C ARG A 561 -0.91 -23.34 -9.32
N LYS A 562 0.27 -23.92 -9.17
CA LYS A 562 0.51 -25.35 -9.33
C LYS A 562 0.19 -26.16 -8.08
N TYR A 563 0.39 -25.58 -6.90
CA TYR A 563 0.32 -26.27 -5.62
C TYR A 563 -0.63 -25.58 -4.66
N ASP A 564 -1.21 -26.38 -3.75
CA ASP A 564 -1.96 -25.84 -2.62
C ASP A 564 -1.05 -25.00 -1.72
N ARG A 565 -1.57 -23.88 -1.22
CA ARG A 565 -0.83 -22.93 -0.39
C ARG A 565 -0.32 -23.58 0.90
N MET A 566 -1.10 -24.43 1.54
CA MET A 566 -0.73 -25.04 2.83
C MET A 566 0.38 -26.07 2.65
N GLU A 567 0.36 -26.84 1.57
CA GLU A 567 1.43 -27.78 1.25
C GLU A 567 2.74 -27.04 0.90
N LEU A 568 2.68 -25.94 0.15
CA LEU A 568 3.88 -25.11 -0.10
C LEU A 568 4.50 -24.58 1.20
N LEU A 569 3.68 -23.97 2.06
CA LEU A 569 4.16 -23.44 3.35
C LEU A 569 4.79 -24.53 4.22
N LYS A 570 4.19 -25.72 4.25
CA LYS A 570 4.70 -26.87 4.99
C LYS A 570 6.06 -27.33 4.46
N GLU A 571 6.19 -27.57 3.15
CA GLU A 571 7.46 -28.03 2.56
C GLU A 571 8.58 -27.00 2.76
N TRP A 572 8.33 -25.72 2.49
CA TRP A 572 9.31 -24.65 2.69
C TRP A 572 9.73 -24.54 4.16
N THR A 573 8.78 -24.60 5.10
CA THR A 573 9.08 -24.53 6.54
C THR A 573 9.95 -25.70 6.99
N LEU A 574 9.66 -26.93 6.51
CA LEU A 574 10.46 -28.10 6.85
C LEU A 574 11.90 -27.98 6.35
N GLU A 575 12.11 -27.51 5.12
CA GLU A 575 13.45 -27.30 4.57
C GLU A 575 14.21 -26.18 5.26
N PHE A 576 13.57 -25.03 5.51
CA PHE A 576 14.20 -23.94 6.24
C PHE A 576 14.62 -24.34 7.65
N ARG A 577 13.76 -25.03 8.40
CA ARG A 577 14.11 -25.55 9.74
C ARG A 577 15.30 -26.52 9.68
N ALA A 578 15.37 -27.39 8.68
CA ALA A 578 16.49 -28.30 8.50
C ALA A 578 17.79 -27.54 8.23
N ASN A 579 17.77 -26.60 7.28
CA ASN A 579 18.92 -25.75 6.94
C ASN A 579 19.42 -24.95 8.15
N TYR A 580 18.50 -24.34 8.92
CA TYR A 580 18.87 -23.53 10.08
C TYR A 580 19.44 -24.37 11.22
N ARG A 581 18.92 -25.58 11.47
CA ARG A 581 19.50 -26.49 12.48
C ARG A 581 20.89 -26.96 12.08
N GLU A 582 21.09 -27.36 10.82
CA GLU A 582 22.41 -27.73 10.29
C GLU A 582 23.40 -26.55 10.42
N ALA A 583 22.99 -25.33 10.09
CA ALA A 583 23.81 -24.14 10.27
C ALA A 583 24.20 -23.90 11.73
N ALA A 584 23.28 -24.10 12.68
CA ALA A 584 23.56 -23.99 14.11
C ALA A 584 24.55 -25.07 14.59
N ASP A 585 24.43 -26.31 14.11
CA ASP A 585 25.32 -27.41 14.46
C ASP A 585 26.73 -27.20 13.90
N LEU A 586 26.85 -26.77 12.64
CA LEU A 586 28.13 -26.40 12.01
C LEU A 586 28.82 -25.27 12.79
N ALA A 587 28.05 -24.30 13.26
CA ALA A 587 28.53 -23.21 14.09
C ALA A 587 29.01 -23.69 15.48
N GLN A 588 28.44 -24.74 16.05
CA GLN A 588 28.93 -25.28 17.33
C GLN A 588 30.20 -26.12 17.14
N ASN A 589 30.26 -26.93 16.08
CA ASN A 589 31.37 -27.86 15.84
C ASN A 589 32.67 -27.17 15.38
N THR A 590 32.57 -26.01 14.72
CA THR A 590 33.76 -25.22 14.30
C THR A 590 34.37 -24.37 15.42
N GLY A 591 33.76 -24.31 16.62
CA GLY A 591 34.27 -23.56 17.78
C GLY A 591 35.12 -24.37 18.77
N GLY A 592 35.36 -25.65 18.50
CA GLY A 592 36.08 -26.58 19.38
C GLY A 592 37.47 -27.00 18.89
N GLY A 593 38.06 -26.27 17.93
CA GLY A 593 39.36 -26.56 17.32
C GLY A 593 40.46 -25.59 17.74
#